data_AF-A0A9Q0J0F9-F1
#
_entry.id   AF-A0A9Q0J0F9-F1
#
_cell.length_a   1.000
_cell.length_b   1.000
_cell.length_c   1.000
_cell.angle_alpha   90.00
_cell.angle_beta   90.00
_cell.angle_gamma   90.00
#
_symmetry.space_group_name_H-M   'P 1'
#
loop_
_entity.id
_entity.type
_entity.pdbx_description
1 polymer ?
#
loop_
_entity_poly.entity_id
_entity_poly.type
_entity_poly.pdbx_seq_one_letter_code
_entity_poly.pdbx_strand_id
1 'polypeptide(L)'
;MFTVDFLNQVANGLENDSIYHLAEKKIPSIHGHTMGLKLEQFIFDAFPYAPSTSLFEVLREEEFAPVKNANGSNFDTPDSAKLLVLRLHSRWVVAAGGFLTHSVPLYATGVEVSPLCSYAGENLEAICRGRTFHAPCEITF
;
A
#
# COMPACT_ATOMS: atom_id res chain seq x y z
N MET A 1 -9.75 11.05 -2.63
CA MET A 1 -9.27 12.41 -2.31
C MET A 1 -10.46 13.22 -1.80
N PHE A 2 -10.26 14.05 -0.78
CA PHE A 2 -11.32 14.84 -0.16
C PHE A 2 -10.92 16.32 -0.12
N THR A 3 -11.87 17.22 -0.38
CA THR A 3 -11.64 18.66 -0.15
C THR A 3 -11.79 18.98 1.33
N VAL A 4 -11.14 20.05 1.79
CA VAL A 4 -11.23 20.50 3.19
C VAL A 4 -12.67 20.87 3.55
N ASP A 5 -13.38 21.56 2.66
CA ASP A 5 -14.78 21.94 2.88
C ASP A 5 -15.69 20.73 3.04
N PHE A 6 -15.48 19.68 2.23
CA PHE A 6 -16.21 18.41 2.38
C PHE A 6 -15.91 17.76 3.73
N LEU A 7 -14.65 17.72 4.16
CA LEU A 7 -14.29 17.16 5.48
C LEU A 7 -14.92 17.94 6.63
N ASN A 8 -14.99 19.28 6.53
CA ASN A 8 -15.68 20.11 7.53
C ASN A 8 -17.18 19.80 7.56
N GLN A 9 -17.82 19.61 6.41
CA GLN A 9 -19.23 19.21 6.34
C GLN A 9 -19.44 17.83 6.99
N VAL A 10 -18.62 16.85 6.63
CA VAL A 10 -18.71 15.49 7.17
C VAL A 10 -18.49 15.49 8.69
N ALA A 11 -17.47 16.18 9.20
CA ALA A 11 -17.20 16.24 10.63
C ALA A 11 -18.39 16.80 11.44
N ASN A 12 -19.11 17.79 10.91
CA ASN A 12 -20.30 18.36 11.57
C ASN A 12 -21.57 17.50 11.39
N GLY A 13 -21.66 16.72 10.32
CA GLY A 13 -22.85 15.90 10.01
C GLY A 13 -22.79 14.48 10.57
N LEU A 14 -21.62 13.84 10.50
CA LEU A 14 -21.46 12.41 10.77
C LEU A 14 -21.66 12.06 12.25
N GLU A 15 -21.38 12.97 13.17
CA GLU A 15 -21.66 12.75 14.61
C GLU A 15 -23.16 12.57 14.88
N ASN A 16 -24.02 13.24 14.10
CA ASN A 16 -25.47 13.19 14.29
C ASN A 16 -26.11 11.93 13.68
N ASP A 17 -25.55 11.42 12.57
CA ASP A 17 -26.12 10.34 11.76
C ASP A 17 -25.24 9.07 11.71
N SER A 18 -24.25 8.97 12.61
CA SER A 18 -23.28 7.87 12.60
C SER A 18 -23.94 6.51 12.79
N ILE A 19 -23.64 5.59 11.87
CA ILE A 19 -23.96 4.17 12.01
C ILE A 19 -22.71 3.44 12.51
N TYR A 20 -22.87 2.64 13.57
CA TYR A 20 -21.82 1.72 14.00
C TYR A 20 -21.94 0.39 13.27
N HIS A 21 -20.85 -0.04 12.66
CA HIS A 21 -20.66 -1.40 12.18
C HIS A 21 -20.32 -2.29 13.37
N LEU A 22 -21.00 -3.43 13.49
CA LEU A 22 -20.86 -4.33 14.62
C LEU A 22 -19.94 -5.50 14.26
N ALA A 23 -18.89 -5.71 15.04
CA ALA A 23 -18.02 -6.88 14.94
C ALA A 23 -18.02 -7.67 16.24
N GLU A 24 -18.45 -8.93 16.19
CA GLU A 24 -18.31 -9.84 17.33
C GLU A 24 -16.84 -10.20 17.53
N LYS A 25 -16.37 -10.04 18.77
CA LYS A 25 -14.98 -10.31 19.16
C LYS A 25 -14.94 -11.10 20.46
N LYS A 26 -13.92 -11.94 20.55
CA LYS A 26 -13.49 -12.55 21.80
C LYS A 26 -12.57 -11.55 22.52
N ILE A 27 -13.07 -10.93 23.57
CA ILE A 27 -12.43 -9.80 24.26
C ILE A 27 -11.78 -10.30 25.56
N PRO A 28 -10.48 -10.08 25.79
CA PRO A 28 -9.83 -10.36 27.08
C PRO A 28 -10.44 -9.52 28.22
N SER A 29 -10.67 -10.13 29.37
CA SER A 29 -11.20 -9.50 30.59
C SER A 29 -10.52 -10.08 31.84
N ILE A 30 -10.78 -9.47 33.02
CA ILE A 30 -10.23 -9.94 34.30
C ILE A 30 -10.66 -11.37 34.69
N HIS A 31 -11.76 -11.88 34.11
CA HIS A 31 -12.27 -13.23 34.37
C HIS A 31 -11.98 -14.20 33.21
N GLY A 32 -11.03 -13.86 32.33
CA GLY A 32 -10.75 -14.61 31.10
C GLY A 32 -11.37 -13.94 29.88
N HIS A 33 -11.69 -14.70 28.83
CA HIS A 33 -12.25 -14.12 27.61
C HIS A 33 -13.78 -14.09 27.67
N THR A 34 -14.37 -12.98 27.23
CA THR A 34 -15.81 -12.85 27.04
C THR A 34 -16.15 -12.55 25.58
N MET A 35 -17.36 -12.89 25.16
CA MET A 35 -17.88 -12.44 23.86
C MET A 35 -18.42 -11.03 24.01
N GLY A 36 -18.07 -10.15 23.07
CA GLY A 36 -18.58 -8.79 23.03
C GLY A 36 -18.65 -8.24 21.63
N LEU A 37 -19.31 -7.09 21.51
CA LEU A 37 -19.43 -6.34 20.26
C LEU A 37 -18.42 -5.20 20.26
N LYS A 38 -17.62 -5.12 19.20
CA LYS A 38 -16.82 -3.95 18.86
C LYS A 38 -17.65 -3.11 17.88
N LEU A 39 -17.84 -1.84 18.22
CA LEU A 39 -18.52 -0.87 17.38
C LEU A 39 -17.46 -0.06 16.64
N GLU A 40 -17.52 -0.03 15.31
CA GLU A 40 -16.56 0.66 14.45
C GLU A 40 -17.31 1.56 13.46
N GLN A 41 -16.77 2.75 13.18
CA GLN A 41 -17.19 3.57 12.05
C GLN A 41 -16.20 3.36 10.90
N PHE A 42 -16.66 3.39 9.65
CA PHE A 42 -15.78 3.27 8.51
C PHE A 42 -15.58 4.62 7.81
N ILE A 43 -14.35 4.91 7.41
CA ILE A 43 -13.99 6.18 6.75
C ILE A 43 -14.79 6.43 5.46
N PHE A 44 -15.27 5.37 4.79
CA PHE A 44 -16.04 5.45 3.55
C PHE A 44 -17.55 5.62 3.79
N ASP A 45 -18.02 5.58 5.04
CA ASP A 45 -19.38 6.01 5.39
C ASP A 45 -19.58 7.52 5.14
N ALA A 46 -18.51 8.26 4.86
CA ALA A 46 -18.54 9.64 4.41
C ALA A 46 -19.02 9.82 2.95
N PHE A 47 -18.94 8.79 2.10
CA PHE A 47 -19.23 8.93 0.66
C PHE A 47 -20.65 9.42 0.33
N PRO A 48 -21.72 9.01 1.04
CA PRO A 48 -23.08 9.51 0.79
C PRO A 48 -23.24 11.03 0.98
N TYR A 49 -22.34 11.68 1.73
CA TYR A 49 -22.36 13.14 1.94
C TYR A 49 -21.73 13.90 0.77
N ALA A 50 -21.02 13.22 -0.14
CA ALA A 50 -20.31 13.88 -1.21
C ALA A 50 -21.31 14.39 -2.27
N PRO A 51 -21.24 15.68 -2.67
CA PRO A 51 -22.11 16.21 -3.72
C PRO A 51 -21.81 15.60 -5.09
N SER A 52 -20.60 15.06 -5.28
CA SER A 52 -20.15 14.37 -6.48
C SER A 52 -19.01 13.42 -6.14
N THR A 53 -18.94 12.29 -6.83
CA THR A 53 -17.90 11.27 -6.65
C THR A 53 -17.25 10.95 -7.99
N SER A 54 -15.94 10.75 -7.98
CA SER A 54 -15.18 10.23 -9.11
C SER A 54 -14.40 9.00 -8.71
N LEU A 55 -14.27 8.06 -9.64
CA LEU A 55 -13.51 6.83 -9.48
C LEU A 55 -12.24 6.92 -10.33
N PHE A 56 -11.12 6.51 -9.75
CA PHE A 56 -9.83 6.46 -10.43
C PHE A 56 -9.25 5.06 -10.28
N GLU A 57 -9.19 4.32 -11.39
CA GLU A 57 -8.64 2.98 -11.44
C GLU A 57 -7.12 3.04 -11.65
N VAL A 58 -6.40 2.13 -10.99
CA VAL A 58 -4.94 2.02 -11.06
C VAL A 58 -4.52 0.57 -11.20
N LEU A 59 -3.29 0.36 -11.69
CA LEU A 59 -2.66 -0.96 -11.71
C LEU A 59 -2.23 -1.36 -10.30
N ARG A 60 -2.65 -2.55 -9.85
CA ARG A 60 -2.36 -3.05 -8.50
C ARG A 60 -0.87 -3.11 -8.23
N GLU A 61 -0.12 -3.62 -9.20
CA GLU A 61 1.33 -3.83 -9.13
C GLU A 61 2.15 -2.53 -9.08
N GLU A 62 1.50 -1.37 -9.24
CA GLU A 62 2.13 -0.04 -9.16
C GLU A 62 1.73 0.70 -7.88
N GLU A 63 0.50 0.48 -7.39
CA GLU A 63 -0.09 1.34 -6.35
C GLU A 63 -0.57 0.59 -5.09
N PHE A 64 -0.59 -0.76 -5.08
CA PHE A 64 -1.23 -1.50 -3.98
C PHE A 64 -0.56 -2.83 -3.58
N ALA A 65 0.15 -2.77 -2.45
CA ALA A 65 0.80 -3.92 -1.80
C ALA A 65 0.51 -3.94 -0.27
N PRO A 66 -0.71 -4.34 0.17
CA PRO A 66 -1.10 -4.23 1.56
C PRO A 66 -0.40 -5.27 2.45
N VAL A 67 -0.21 -4.90 3.72
CA VAL A 67 0.24 -5.82 4.77
C VAL A 67 -0.89 -5.99 5.78
N LYS A 68 -1.45 -7.20 5.82
CA LYS A 68 -2.60 -7.58 6.67
C LYS A 68 -2.31 -8.82 7.51
N ASN A 69 -1.42 -9.70 7.05
CA ASN A 69 -1.14 -11.00 7.64
C ASN A 69 0.33 -11.14 8.01
N ALA A 70 0.64 -12.05 8.94
CA ALA A 70 2.02 -12.39 9.28
C ALA A 70 2.65 -13.28 8.18
N ASN A 71 3.99 -13.24 8.08
CA ASN A 71 4.75 -14.17 7.23
C ASN A 71 4.40 -15.63 7.55
N GLY A 72 4.33 -16.48 6.52
CA GLY A 72 3.76 -17.83 6.59
C GLY A 72 2.29 -17.91 6.17
N SER A 73 1.59 -16.78 6.06
CA SER A 73 0.29 -16.70 5.39
C SER A 73 0.43 -16.64 3.86
N ASN A 74 -0.63 -16.95 3.13
CA ASN A 74 -0.60 -17.06 1.67
C ASN A 74 -0.55 -15.72 0.91
N PHE A 75 -0.98 -14.61 1.51
CA PHE A 75 -1.08 -13.31 0.85
C PHE A 75 -1.05 -12.14 1.85
N ASP A 76 -0.83 -10.93 1.35
CA ASP A 76 -0.80 -9.67 2.11
C ASP A 76 0.10 -9.73 3.36
N THR A 77 1.27 -10.34 3.21
CA THR A 77 2.32 -10.45 4.24
C THR A 77 3.43 -9.43 4.00
N PRO A 78 4.28 -9.14 5.01
CA PRO A 78 5.50 -8.34 4.83
C PRO A 78 6.36 -8.81 3.65
N ASP A 79 6.56 -10.12 3.50
CA ASP A 79 7.37 -10.67 2.40
C ASP A 79 6.72 -10.42 1.03
N SER A 80 5.39 -10.59 0.95
CA SER A 80 4.67 -10.34 -0.30
C SER A 80 4.71 -8.87 -0.70
N ALA A 81 4.58 -7.94 0.26
CA ALA A 81 4.63 -6.50 0.00
C ALA A 81 6.03 -6.07 -0.42
N LYS A 82 7.07 -6.54 0.26
CA LYS A 82 8.47 -6.31 -0.12
C LYS A 82 8.74 -6.76 -1.55
N LEU A 83 8.31 -7.97 -1.92
CA LEU A 83 8.52 -8.50 -3.26
C LEU A 83 7.76 -7.69 -4.34
N LEU A 84 6.57 -7.19 -4.05
CA LEU A 84 5.83 -6.34 -4.99
C LEU A 84 6.57 -5.03 -5.27
N VAL A 85 7.09 -4.36 -4.23
CA VAL A 85 7.89 -3.13 -4.37
C VAL A 85 9.18 -3.39 -5.15
N LEU A 86 9.93 -4.45 -4.80
CA LEU A 86 11.15 -4.82 -5.51
C LEU A 86 10.89 -5.12 -7.00
N ARG A 87 9.75 -5.71 -7.35
CA ARG A 87 9.36 -5.97 -8.75
C ARG A 87 8.99 -4.69 -9.48
N LEU A 88 8.26 -3.76 -8.84
CA LEU A 88 7.96 -2.45 -9.39
C LEU A 88 9.26 -1.71 -9.75
N HIS A 89 10.18 -1.59 -8.79
CA HIS A 89 11.46 -0.92 -8.97
C HIS A 89 12.36 -1.62 -10.00
N SER A 90 12.33 -2.96 -10.07
CA SER A 90 13.02 -3.71 -11.12
C SER A 90 12.49 -3.34 -12.52
N ARG A 91 11.17 -3.17 -12.68
CA ARG A 91 10.58 -2.69 -13.94
C ARG A 91 11.03 -1.27 -14.28
N TRP A 92 11.12 -0.38 -13.29
CA TRP A 92 11.62 0.99 -13.49
C TRP A 92 13.07 1.01 -13.99
N VAL A 93 13.96 0.21 -13.39
CA VAL A 93 15.37 0.11 -13.83
C VAL A 93 15.46 -0.35 -15.28
N VAL A 94 14.69 -1.37 -15.66
CA VAL A 94 14.65 -1.87 -17.04
C VAL A 94 14.08 -0.82 -18.00
N ALA A 95 13.00 -0.15 -17.62
CA ALA A 95 12.39 0.93 -18.42
C ALA A 95 13.36 2.11 -18.64
N ALA A 96 14.20 2.41 -17.65
CA ALA A 96 15.24 3.44 -17.72
C ALA A 96 16.49 3.02 -18.54
N GLY A 97 16.49 1.82 -19.13
CA GLY A 97 17.58 1.28 -19.95
C GLY A 97 18.70 0.61 -19.16
N GLY A 98 18.45 0.23 -17.91
CA GLY A 98 19.33 -0.61 -17.11
C GLY A 98 19.09 -2.11 -17.34
N PHE A 99 20.07 -2.93 -16.97
CA PHE A 99 20.00 -4.39 -17.05
C PHE A 99 20.04 -4.99 -15.65
N LEU A 100 19.28 -6.06 -15.44
CA LEU A 100 19.26 -6.79 -14.17
C LEU A 100 19.94 -8.14 -14.32
N THR A 101 20.78 -8.48 -13.34
CA THR A 101 21.33 -9.83 -13.13
C THR A 101 20.99 -10.28 -11.73
N HIS A 102 20.89 -11.59 -11.50
CA HIS A 102 20.49 -12.12 -10.21
C HIS A 102 21.04 -13.54 -10.03
N SER A 103 21.37 -13.90 -8.78
CA SER A 103 21.82 -15.26 -8.42
C SER A 103 20.66 -16.15 -7.94
N VAL A 104 19.48 -15.56 -7.71
CA VAL A 104 18.24 -16.24 -7.31
C VAL A 104 17.09 -15.81 -8.23
N PRO A 105 15.98 -16.54 -8.32
CA PRO A 105 14.88 -16.17 -9.21
C PRO A 105 14.33 -14.76 -8.91
N LEU A 106 13.97 -14.01 -9.97
CA LEU A 106 13.38 -12.65 -9.85
C LEU A 106 12.10 -12.62 -9.02
N TYR A 107 11.38 -13.73 -8.88
CA TYR A 107 10.22 -13.77 -8.01
C TYR A 107 10.58 -13.66 -6.51
N ALA A 108 11.86 -13.80 -6.15
CA ALA A 108 12.40 -13.79 -4.79
C ALA A 108 13.47 -12.69 -4.54
N THR A 109 13.74 -11.82 -5.52
CA THR A 109 14.72 -10.72 -5.40
C THR A 109 14.33 -9.55 -6.29
N GLY A 110 15.07 -8.43 -6.20
CA GLY A 110 14.92 -7.30 -7.11
C GLY A 110 15.81 -6.14 -6.71
N VAL A 111 15.53 -4.99 -7.31
CA VAL A 111 16.20 -3.72 -6.97
C VAL A 111 15.26 -2.90 -6.10
N GLU A 112 15.79 -2.20 -5.11
CA GLU A 112 15.06 -1.15 -4.39
C GLU A 112 15.53 0.22 -4.89
N VAL A 113 14.60 1.12 -5.20
CA VAL A 113 14.90 2.49 -5.59
C VAL A 113 14.39 3.38 -4.46
N SER A 114 15.27 4.19 -3.89
CA SER A 114 14.89 5.16 -2.88
C SER A 114 13.87 6.16 -3.46
N PRO A 115 12.79 6.50 -2.73
CA PRO A 115 11.85 7.54 -3.14
C PRO A 115 12.50 8.92 -3.36
N LEU A 116 13.70 9.15 -2.83
CA LEU A 116 14.48 10.38 -3.08
C LEU A 116 15.15 10.39 -4.46
N CYS A 117 15.36 9.22 -5.07
CA CYS A 117 15.89 9.10 -6.43
C CYS A 117 14.76 9.17 -7.48
N SER A 118 13.63 8.54 -7.19
CA SER A 118 12.49 8.44 -8.10
C SER A 118 11.21 8.16 -7.33
N TYR A 119 10.14 8.90 -7.63
CA TYR A 119 8.83 8.73 -7.00
C TYR A 119 7.99 7.64 -7.69
N ALA A 120 7.97 7.64 -9.02
CA ALA A 120 7.14 6.77 -9.85
C ALA A 120 7.90 6.17 -11.05
N GLY A 121 9.24 6.10 -10.97
CA GLY A 121 10.12 5.55 -11.99
C GLY A 121 10.77 6.59 -12.92
N GLU A 122 10.47 7.88 -12.74
CA GLU A 122 11.10 8.98 -13.46
C GLU A 122 12.56 9.24 -13.04
N ASN A 123 13.33 9.94 -13.87
CA ASN A 123 14.70 10.42 -13.60
C ASN A 123 15.75 9.34 -13.33
N LEU A 124 15.47 8.08 -13.70
CA LEU A 124 16.40 6.97 -13.50
C LEU A 124 17.39 6.78 -14.65
N GLU A 125 17.18 7.39 -15.82
CA GLU A 125 18.01 7.14 -17.00
C GLU A 125 19.47 7.50 -16.79
N ALA A 126 19.75 8.62 -16.09
CA ALA A 126 21.12 9.03 -15.79
C ALA A 126 21.85 8.02 -14.88
N ILE A 127 21.09 7.29 -14.06
CA ILE A 127 21.63 6.31 -13.12
C ILE A 127 21.68 4.91 -13.74
N CYS A 128 20.70 4.55 -14.57
CA CYS A 128 20.48 3.17 -15.00
C CYS A 128 20.96 2.88 -16.41
N ARG A 129 20.93 3.85 -17.34
CA ARG A 129 21.13 3.60 -18.78
C ARG A 129 22.48 2.95 -19.06
N GLY A 130 22.44 1.77 -19.67
CA GLY A 130 23.64 1.02 -20.05
C GLY A 130 24.38 0.37 -18.89
N ARG A 131 23.84 0.43 -17.66
CA ARG A 131 24.44 -0.17 -16.46
C ARG A 131 23.73 -1.48 -16.09
N THR A 132 24.50 -2.38 -15.50
CA THR A 132 23.99 -3.66 -14.99
C THR A 132 23.94 -3.63 -13.46
N PHE A 133 22.81 -4.03 -12.91
CA PHE A 133 22.57 -4.12 -11.46
C PHE A 133 22.43 -5.59 -11.07
N HIS A 134 23.19 -6.02 -10.06
CA HIS A 134 23.10 -7.38 -9.52
C HIS A 134 22.15 -7.39 -8.31
N ALA A 135 20.99 -8.03 -8.44
CA ALA A 135 20.01 -8.13 -7.37
C ALA A 135 20.38 -9.19 -6.32
N PRO A 136 20.11 -8.95 -5.02
CA PRO A 136 19.47 -7.76 -4.48
C PRO A 136 20.43 -6.57 -4.39
N CYS A 137 19.96 -5.38 -4.79
CA CYS A 137 20.71 -4.14 -4.62
C CYS A 137 19.76 -2.95 -4.45
N GLU A 138 20.33 -1.81 -4.07
CA GLU A 138 19.63 -0.57 -3.81
C GLU A 138 20.20 0.55 -4.68
N ILE A 139 19.32 1.43 -5.18
CA ILE A 139 19.65 2.70 -5.82
C ILE A 139 19.25 3.81 -4.85
N THR A 140 20.25 4.53 -4.37
CA THR A 140 20.16 5.58 -3.34
C THR A 140 21.06 6.75 -3.72
N PHE A 141 20.88 7.89 -3.06
CA PHE A 141 21.57 9.16 -3.33
C PHE A 141 22.97 9.21 -2.69
#